data_AF-A0AAD2A7I7-F1
#
_entry.id   AF-A0AAD2A7I7-F1
#
_cell.length_a   1.000
_cell.length_b   1.000
_cell.length_c   1.000
_cell.angle_alpha   90.00
_cell.angle_beta   90.00
_cell.angle_gamma   90.00
#
_symmetry.space_group_name_H-M   'P 1'
#
loop_
_entity.id
_entity.type
_entity.pdbx_description
1 polymer ?
#
loop_
_entity_poly.entity_id
_entity_poly.type
_entity_poly.pdbx_seq_one_letter_code
_entity_poly.pdbx_strand_id
1 'polypeptide(L)'
;MGHTCGVTSGKLLGSVQVLIDLANAQSRCVVYHNGWMKLGGKGSDQDKSVARIHFTVRSEPDPRFVFQFGGEPQCSPVVFQIQGNISQPVFSCKFSADRNNRSRSLPPDFNTNNKRWTMRTFSGDRDKPGRERKGWMIIIYDLSGSPVAAASMITPFVPSPGSNRVSRSNPGAWLILRPNGDSVSSWKPWGRLEAWRERGPVDGLGHKFELVTDNGLTSGIPIAQGTMSVKKGGNFYINNLIKGGFVMGSSVEGEGRVSKPMVQVGVRHVTCMADAALFVVLSAAIDLSMDACRLFSHKLRKEFCHDEQESFF
;
A
#
# COMPACT_ATOMS: atom_id res chain seq x y z
N MET A 1 -7.24 24.90 -5.24
CA MET A 1 -6.19 25.93 -5.40
C MET A 1 -4.85 25.24 -5.27
N GLY A 2 -4.09 25.12 -6.36
CA GLY A 2 -2.74 24.57 -6.35
C GLY A 2 -1.79 25.67 -6.81
N HIS A 3 -0.84 26.03 -5.97
CA HIS A 3 0.18 27.04 -6.29
C HIS A 3 1.13 26.47 -7.34
N THR A 4 0.83 26.70 -8.61
CA THR A 4 1.79 26.56 -9.70
C THR A 4 2.76 27.74 -9.58
N CYS A 5 4.03 27.44 -9.33
CA CYS A 5 5.07 28.44 -9.35
C CYS A 5 5.19 29.01 -10.78
N GLY A 6 4.55 30.17 -11.00
CA GLY A 6 5.08 31.29 -11.80
C GLY A 6 5.75 31.06 -13.16
N VAL A 7 5.29 30.15 -14.02
CA VAL A 7 5.69 30.16 -15.44
C VAL A 7 4.44 30.20 -16.31
N THR A 8 3.98 31.40 -16.63
CA THR A 8 2.77 31.66 -17.44
C THR A 8 2.99 31.50 -18.94
N SER A 9 4.23 31.30 -19.40
CA SER A 9 4.54 30.84 -20.77
C SER A 9 5.98 30.31 -20.84
N GLY A 10 6.19 29.17 -21.50
CA GLY A 10 7.52 28.63 -21.79
C GLY A 10 7.82 28.75 -23.28
N LYS A 11 8.82 29.55 -23.66
CA LYS A 11 9.33 29.59 -25.04
C LYS A 11 10.33 28.45 -25.22
N LEU A 12 10.10 27.55 -26.19
CA LEU A 12 11.03 26.47 -26.53
C LEU A 12 12.39 27.07 -26.92
N LEU A 13 13.41 26.85 -26.10
CA LEU A 13 14.78 27.35 -26.34
C LEU A 13 15.56 26.50 -27.35
N GLY A 14 15.17 25.23 -27.51
CA GLY A 14 15.78 24.28 -28.44
C GLY A 14 15.41 22.86 -28.10
N SER A 15 15.79 21.91 -28.96
CA SER A 15 15.58 20.48 -28.77
C SER A 15 16.89 19.72 -28.89
N VAL A 16 17.02 18.64 -28.13
CA VAL A 16 18.15 17.71 -28.21
C VAL A 16 17.57 16.32 -28.39
N GLN A 17 18.13 15.55 -29.32
CA GLN A 17 17.77 14.15 -29.53
C GLN A 17 18.92 13.27 -29.06
N VAL A 18 18.59 12.26 -28.26
CA VAL A 18 19.55 11.29 -27.72
C VAL A 18 19.02 9.91 -28.08
N LEU A 19 19.83 9.14 -28.78
CA LEU A 19 19.51 7.76 -29.11
C LEU A 19 19.85 6.88 -27.90
N ILE A 20 18.86 6.11 -27.44
CA ILE A 20 18.98 5.24 -26.27
C ILE A 20 18.78 3.80 -26.75
N ASP A 21 19.82 2.97 -26.64
CA ASP A 21 19.72 1.53 -26.88
C ASP A 21 19.50 0.78 -25.56
N LEU A 22 18.31 0.24 -25.37
CA LEU A 22 17.92 -0.44 -24.14
C LEU A 22 18.39 -1.90 -24.07
N ALA A 23 19.03 -2.45 -25.11
CA ALA A 23 19.45 -3.86 -25.14
C ALA A 23 20.35 -4.24 -23.96
N ASN A 24 21.23 -3.32 -23.53
CA ASN A 24 22.17 -3.53 -22.43
C ASN A 24 21.70 -2.96 -21.07
N ALA A 25 20.55 -2.27 -21.02
CA ALA A 25 20.06 -1.58 -19.83
C ALA A 25 19.52 -2.53 -18.74
N GLN A 26 19.22 -3.78 -19.12
CA GLN A 26 18.56 -4.74 -18.23
C GLN A 26 19.53 -5.39 -17.23
N SER A 27 20.82 -5.48 -17.56
CA SER A 27 21.81 -6.22 -16.76
C SER A 27 22.79 -5.34 -15.99
N ARG A 28 23.06 -4.11 -16.45
CA ARG A 28 24.01 -3.19 -15.80
C ARG A 28 23.64 -1.73 -16.02
N CYS A 29 24.23 -0.86 -15.21
CA CYS A 29 24.14 0.59 -15.41
C CYS A 29 24.82 0.96 -16.75
N VAL A 30 24.13 1.77 -17.56
CA VAL A 30 24.62 2.25 -18.87
C VAL A 30 24.48 3.76 -18.92
N VAL A 31 25.57 4.44 -19.26
CA VAL A 31 25.55 5.88 -19.56
C VAL A 31 25.45 6.04 -21.08
N TYR A 32 24.32 6.56 -21.54
CA TYR A 32 24.05 6.81 -22.96
C TYR A 32 24.66 8.11 -23.46
N HIS A 33 24.73 9.11 -22.58
CA HIS A 33 25.32 10.40 -22.87
C HIS A 33 25.91 11.01 -21.61
N ASN A 34 27.06 11.65 -21.73
CA ASN A 34 27.64 12.47 -20.69
C ASN A 34 28.47 13.57 -21.35
N GLY A 35 27.89 14.77 -21.50
CA GLY A 35 28.61 15.86 -22.12
C GLY A 35 27.73 17.00 -22.62
N TRP A 36 28.38 17.94 -23.30
CA TRP A 36 27.72 19.08 -23.94
C TRP A 36 27.07 18.67 -25.26
N MET A 37 25.78 18.96 -25.43
CA MET A 37 25.12 18.93 -26.74
C MET A 37 24.64 20.31 -27.15
N LYS A 38 24.60 20.55 -28.46
CA LYS A 38 24.05 21.76 -29.06
C LYS A 38 22.52 21.70 -28.99
N LEU A 39 21.89 22.79 -28.53
CA LEU A 39 20.44 22.96 -28.56
C LEU A 39 20.03 23.28 -30.02
N GLY A 40 19.34 22.36 -30.69
CA GLY A 40 18.89 22.52 -32.06
C GLY A 40 17.61 23.36 -32.15
N GLY A 41 17.58 24.34 -33.06
CA GLY A 41 16.39 25.08 -33.47
C GLY A 41 16.11 24.89 -34.96
N LYS A 42 14.84 24.89 -35.39
CA LYS A 42 14.45 24.93 -36.80
C LYS A 42 14.84 26.29 -37.39
N GLY A 43 16.09 26.45 -37.85
CA GLY A 43 16.55 27.67 -38.49
C GLY A 43 17.93 27.46 -39.10
N SER A 44 18.03 27.70 -40.40
CA SER A 44 19.20 27.50 -41.26
C SER A 44 20.27 28.60 -41.09
N ASP A 45 20.59 29.01 -39.88
CA ASP A 45 21.63 30.01 -39.62
C ASP A 45 22.81 29.37 -38.90
N GLN A 46 23.89 29.13 -39.65
CA GLN A 46 25.11 28.47 -39.18
C GLN A 46 26.00 29.36 -38.29
N ASP A 47 25.63 30.62 -38.01
CA ASP A 47 26.58 31.64 -37.53
C ASP A 47 26.16 32.39 -36.24
N LYS A 48 25.32 31.81 -35.38
CA LYS A 48 25.02 32.38 -34.04
C LYS A 48 25.37 31.44 -32.90
N SER A 49 25.76 32.03 -31.77
CA SER A 49 26.17 31.34 -30.53
C SER A 49 25.20 30.21 -30.18
N VAL A 50 25.61 28.99 -30.52
CA VAL A 50 24.78 27.81 -30.33
C VAL A 50 24.73 27.53 -28.85
N ALA A 51 23.58 27.80 -28.21
CA ALA A 51 23.36 27.43 -26.83
C ALA A 51 23.67 25.93 -26.65
N ARG A 52 24.51 25.60 -25.66
CA ARG A 52 24.88 24.21 -25.36
C ARG A 52 24.33 23.84 -24.00
N ILE A 53 23.89 22.60 -23.87
CA ILE A 53 23.44 22.03 -22.60
C ILE A 53 24.34 20.85 -22.24
N HIS A 54 24.86 20.85 -21.02
CA HIS A 54 25.53 19.69 -20.45
C HIS A 54 24.50 18.85 -19.72
N PHE A 55 24.41 17.57 -20.08
CA PHE A 55 23.56 16.64 -19.35
C PHE A 55 24.12 15.23 -19.44
N THR A 56 23.62 14.38 -18.56
CA THR A 56 23.99 12.98 -18.49
C THR A 56 22.72 12.14 -18.56
N VAL A 57 22.68 11.18 -19.47
CA VAL A 57 21.59 10.20 -19.58
C VAL A 57 22.15 8.86 -19.18
N ARG A 58 21.60 8.27 -18.13
CA ARG A 58 21.99 6.95 -17.63
C ARG A 58 20.76 6.11 -17.34
N SER A 59 20.84 4.81 -17.62
CA SER A 59 19.91 3.82 -17.10
C SER A 59 20.59 3.01 -16.01
N GLU A 60 19.86 2.73 -14.93
CA GLU A 60 20.28 1.80 -13.89
C GLU A 60 19.27 0.64 -13.85
N PRO A 61 19.72 -0.63 -13.84
CA PRO A 61 18.84 -1.75 -13.60
C PRO A 61 18.13 -1.59 -12.26
N ASP A 62 16.85 -1.93 -12.25
CA ASP A 62 16.02 -1.87 -11.05
C ASP A 62 15.50 -3.29 -10.75
N PRO A 63 16.34 -4.18 -10.19
CA PRO A 63 15.96 -5.55 -9.92
C PRO A 63 14.85 -5.57 -8.85
N ARG A 64 13.89 -6.48 -9.03
CA ARG A 64 12.71 -6.58 -8.18
C ARG A 64 12.50 -8.03 -7.74
N PHE A 65 12.21 -8.21 -6.46
CA PHE A 65 11.59 -9.44 -5.99
C PHE A 65 10.11 -9.44 -6.37
N VAL A 66 9.61 -10.57 -6.83
CA VAL A 66 8.20 -10.76 -7.16
C VAL A 66 7.63 -11.82 -6.22
N PHE A 67 6.57 -11.48 -5.52
CA PHE A 67 5.82 -12.38 -4.67
C PHE A 67 4.38 -12.49 -5.17
N GLN A 68 3.78 -13.66 -5.08
CA GLN A 68 2.41 -13.90 -5.50
C GLN A 68 1.67 -14.69 -4.43
N PHE A 69 0.50 -14.20 -4.05
CA PHE A 69 -0.41 -14.94 -3.18
C PHE A 69 -1.02 -16.12 -3.95
N GLY A 70 -0.97 -17.32 -3.37
CA GLY A 70 -1.57 -18.52 -3.95
C GLY A 70 -3.11 -18.48 -4.01
N GLY A 71 -3.72 -17.62 -3.20
CA GLY A 71 -5.16 -17.41 -3.09
C GLY A 71 -5.48 -16.06 -2.50
N GLU A 72 -6.73 -15.86 -2.09
CA GLU A 72 -7.18 -14.59 -1.53
C GLU A 72 -6.68 -14.41 -0.09
N PRO A 73 -6.23 -13.19 0.32
CA PRO A 73 -5.66 -12.99 1.66
C PRO A 73 -6.56 -13.43 2.82
N GLN A 74 -7.88 -13.28 2.70
CA GLN A 74 -8.85 -13.71 3.71
C GLN A 74 -8.94 -15.24 3.89
N CYS A 75 -8.44 -16.01 2.91
CA CYS A 75 -8.44 -17.47 2.95
C CYS A 75 -7.14 -18.05 3.53
N SER A 76 -6.28 -17.22 4.14
CA SER A 76 -5.00 -17.65 4.73
C SER A 76 -4.08 -18.43 3.75
N PRO A 77 -3.71 -17.85 2.60
CA PRO A 77 -2.97 -18.55 1.55
C PRO A 77 -1.47 -18.64 1.82
N VAL A 78 -0.77 -19.47 1.05
CA VAL A 78 0.70 -19.44 0.95
C VAL A 78 1.12 -18.36 -0.05
N VAL A 79 2.24 -17.69 0.22
CA VAL A 79 2.85 -16.70 -0.67
C VAL A 79 4.10 -17.29 -1.30
N PHE A 80 4.17 -17.19 -2.63
CA PHE A 80 5.26 -17.71 -3.44
C PHE A 80 6.17 -16.58 -3.90
N GLN A 81 7.48 -16.78 -3.82
CA GLN A 81 8.45 -15.97 -4.54
C GLN A 81 8.56 -16.51 -5.96
N ILE A 82 8.41 -15.62 -6.95
CA ILE A 82 8.47 -15.94 -8.37
C ILE A 82 9.82 -15.51 -8.92
N GLN A 83 10.57 -16.47 -9.47
CA GLN A 83 11.84 -16.23 -10.15
C GLN A 83 11.81 -16.93 -11.52
N GLY A 84 11.46 -16.15 -12.56
CA GLY A 84 11.23 -16.72 -13.89
C GLY A 84 10.05 -17.69 -13.88
N ASN A 85 10.30 -18.95 -14.23
CA ASN A 85 9.28 -20.01 -14.25
C ASN A 85 9.20 -20.80 -12.93
N ILE A 86 9.99 -20.43 -11.92
CA ILE A 86 10.04 -21.12 -10.63
C ILE A 86 9.20 -20.34 -9.61
N SER A 87 8.29 -21.05 -8.93
CA SER A 87 7.51 -20.55 -7.81
C SER A 87 7.90 -21.28 -6.53
N GLN A 88 8.51 -20.57 -5.57
CA GLN A 88 8.94 -21.14 -4.29
C GLN A 88 8.07 -20.60 -3.16
N PRO A 89 7.46 -21.45 -2.31
CA PRO A 89 6.77 -20.97 -1.13
C PRO A 89 7.78 -20.33 -0.17
N VAL A 90 7.50 -19.10 0.27
CA VAL A 90 8.40 -18.35 1.16
C VAL A 90 7.72 -17.84 2.42
N PHE A 91 6.40 -17.63 2.37
CA PHE A 91 5.62 -17.24 3.53
C PHE A 91 4.28 -17.98 3.58
N SER A 92 3.73 -18.10 4.78
CA SER A 92 2.32 -18.44 4.99
C SER A 92 1.57 -17.25 5.58
N CYS A 93 0.32 -17.09 5.17
CA CYS A 93 -0.55 -16.01 5.63
C CYS A 93 -1.63 -16.58 6.53
N LYS A 94 -1.92 -15.90 7.65
CA LYS A 94 -3.07 -16.21 8.51
C LYS A 94 -3.93 -14.97 8.67
N PHE A 95 -5.17 -15.06 8.20
CA PHE A 95 -6.20 -14.05 8.41
C PHE A 95 -7.05 -14.41 9.62
N SER A 96 -7.41 -13.41 10.42
CA SER A 96 -8.37 -13.54 11.51
C SER A 96 -9.33 -12.36 11.50
N ALA A 97 -10.61 -12.65 11.76
CA ALA A 97 -11.68 -11.67 11.88
C ALA A 97 -12.29 -11.77 13.28
N ASP A 98 -11.52 -11.38 14.30
CA ASP A 98 -11.96 -11.49 15.69
C ASP A 98 -12.95 -10.36 16.02
N ARG A 99 -14.21 -10.72 16.27
CA ARG A 99 -15.25 -9.75 16.66
C ARG A 99 -15.09 -9.27 18.11
N ASN A 100 -14.29 -9.97 18.92
CA ASN A 100 -14.18 -9.75 20.35
C ASN A 100 -12.80 -9.17 20.71
N ASN A 101 -12.59 -7.88 20.41
CA ASN A 101 -11.34 -7.17 20.66
C ASN A 101 -11.05 -6.89 22.15
N ARG A 102 -11.45 -7.77 23.08
CA ARG A 102 -11.18 -7.66 24.52
C ARG A 102 -10.20 -8.69 25.06
N SER A 103 -9.89 -9.76 24.33
CA SER A 103 -9.09 -10.89 24.86
C SER A 103 -7.67 -11.02 24.30
N ARG A 104 -7.27 -10.20 23.31
CA ARG A 104 -5.86 -10.08 22.90
C ARG A 104 -5.35 -8.68 23.19
N SER A 105 -4.95 -8.47 24.44
CA SER A 105 -4.24 -7.28 24.87
C SER A 105 -2.96 -7.13 24.04
N LEU A 106 -2.86 -6.03 23.29
CA LEU A 106 -1.56 -5.43 22.98
C LEU A 106 -0.81 -5.19 24.31
N PRO A 107 0.53 -5.23 24.33
CA PRO A 107 1.29 -4.93 25.55
C PRO A 107 0.89 -3.56 26.15
N PRO A 108 0.99 -3.38 27.48
CA PRO A 108 0.30 -2.30 28.22
C PRO A 108 0.74 -0.87 27.91
N ASP A 109 1.72 -0.65 27.04
CA ASP A 109 2.40 0.65 26.91
C ASP A 109 1.80 1.58 25.84
N PHE A 110 0.69 1.21 25.21
CA PHE A 110 -0.01 2.04 24.21
C PHE A 110 -1.42 2.42 24.66
N ASN A 111 -1.54 2.91 25.89
CA ASN A 111 -2.75 3.56 26.36
C ASN A 111 -2.70 5.06 26.05
N THR A 112 -3.14 5.45 24.85
CA THR A 112 -3.52 6.84 24.58
C THR A 112 -4.70 7.19 25.48
N ASN A 113 -4.44 7.94 26.54
CA ASN A 113 -5.43 8.58 27.41
C ASN A 113 -6.41 9.45 26.58
N ASN A 114 -7.48 8.83 26.06
CA ASN A 114 -8.67 9.55 25.67
C ASN A 114 -9.72 9.38 26.76
N LYS A 115 -9.90 10.47 27.49
CA LYS A 115 -10.88 10.61 28.57
C LYS A 115 -12.27 10.23 28.07
N ARG A 116 -12.80 9.23 28.75
CA ARG A 116 -14.15 8.68 28.79
C ARG A 116 -15.21 9.79 28.87
N TRP A 117 -15.81 10.18 27.74
CA TRP A 117 -17.08 10.91 27.70
C TRP A 117 -18.15 10.03 27.02
N THR A 118 -18.72 9.11 27.81
CA THR A 118 -19.95 8.40 27.44
C THR A 118 -21.15 9.28 27.78
N MET A 119 -21.63 10.06 26.82
CA MET A 119 -23.01 10.58 26.84
C MET A 119 -23.85 9.56 26.06
N ARG A 120 -24.57 8.70 26.78
CA ARG A 120 -25.63 7.87 26.20
C ARG A 120 -26.87 8.75 26.07
N THR A 121 -27.10 9.32 24.89
CA THR A 121 -28.43 9.81 24.55
C THR A 121 -29.30 8.59 24.23
N PHE A 122 -30.28 8.33 25.09
CA PHE A 122 -31.34 7.38 24.83
C PHE A 122 -32.16 7.89 23.64
N SER A 123 -32.03 7.24 22.49
CA SER A 123 -33.04 7.24 21.45
C SER A 123 -33.09 5.85 20.85
N GLY A 124 -34.22 5.18 21.08
CA GLY A 124 -34.50 3.87 20.55
C GLY A 124 -34.64 3.94 19.04
N ASP A 125 -33.60 3.53 18.35
CA ASP A 125 -33.73 2.95 17.02
C ASP A 125 -32.93 1.64 17.04
N ARG A 126 -33.48 0.61 16.39
CA ARG A 126 -32.97 -0.76 16.45
C ARG A 126 -31.55 -0.81 15.88
N ASP A 127 -30.55 -0.78 16.75
CA ASP A 127 -29.15 -1.01 16.40
C ASP A 127 -29.00 -2.39 15.74
N LYS A 128 -29.00 -2.40 14.41
CA LYS A 128 -28.65 -3.59 13.62
C LYS A 128 -27.15 -3.89 13.86
N PRO A 129 -26.78 -5.02 14.44
CA PRO A 129 -25.40 -5.33 14.88
C PRO A 129 -24.39 -5.61 13.74
N GLY A 130 -24.63 -5.12 12.52
CA GLY A 130 -23.90 -5.52 11.30
C GLY A 130 -23.34 -4.37 10.45
N ARG A 131 -23.22 -3.16 10.98
CA ARG A 131 -22.78 -1.98 10.21
C ARG A 131 -21.31 -1.61 10.35
N GLU A 132 -20.52 -2.36 11.10
CA GLU A 132 -19.10 -2.07 11.33
C GLU A 132 -18.23 -3.26 10.92
N ARG A 133 -17.17 -3.01 10.15
CA ARG A 133 -16.14 -4.01 9.83
C ARG A 133 -14.91 -3.69 10.67
N LYS A 134 -14.61 -4.56 11.64
CA LYS A 134 -13.57 -4.36 12.66
C LYS A 134 -12.84 -5.65 12.99
N GLY A 135 -11.69 -5.52 13.65
CA GLY A 135 -10.97 -6.63 14.25
C GLY A 135 -10.29 -7.58 13.26
N TRP A 136 -10.11 -7.13 12.01
CA TRP A 136 -9.38 -7.92 11.03
C TRP A 136 -7.89 -7.79 11.27
N MET A 137 -7.21 -8.93 11.23
CA MET A 137 -5.77 -9.00 11.34
C MET A 137 -5.25 -10.04 10.35
N ILE A 138 -4.09 -9.74 9.77
CA ILE A 138 -3.37 -10.66 8.90
C ILE A 138 -1.93 -10.74 9.38
N ILE A 139 -1.44 -11.96 9.56
CA ILE A 139 -0.07 -12.23 10.02
C ILE A 139 0.63 -13.06 8.95
N ILE A 140 1.84 -12.65 8.61
CA ILE A 140 2.74 -13.37 7.71
C ILE A 140 3.76 -14.12 8.55
N TYR A 141 3.87 -15.42 8.30
CA TYR A 141 4.84 -16.30 8.92
C TYR A 141 5.88 -16.74 7.90
N ASP A 142 7.12 -16.89 8.34
CA ASP A 142 8.16 -17.53 7.54
C ASP A 142 7.98 -19.06 7.48
N LEU A 143 8.91 -19.74 6.80
CA LEU A 143 8.90 -21.21 6.69
C LEU A 143 9.15 -21.93 8.02
N SER A 144 9.68 -21.25 9.03
CA SER A 144 9.84 -21.80 10.38
C SER A 144 8.56 -21.68 11.22
N GLY A 145 7.54 -20.97 10.72
CA GLY A 145 6.33 -20.63 11.47
C GLY A 145 6.50 -19.43 12.39
N SER A 146 7.56 -18.63 12.24
CA SER A 146 7.80 -17.42 13.03
C SER A 146 7.07 -16.23 12.41
N PRO A 147 6.36 -15.40 13.21
CA PRO A 147 5.64 -14.24 12.71
C PRO A 147 6.62 -13.13 12.33
N VAL A 148 6.69 -12.79 11.04
CA VAL A 148 7.67 -11.84 10.49
C VAL A 148 7.07 -10.48 10.12
N ALA A 149 5.77 -10.41 9.89
CA ALA A 149 5.05 -9.16 9.67
C ALA A 149 3.55 -9.33 10.00
N ALA A 150 2.89 -8.25 10.39
CA ALA A 150 1.45 -8.26 10.59
C ALA A 150 0.79 -6.96 10.11
N ALA A 151 -0.48 -7.02 9.73
CA ALA A 151 -1.33 -5.85 9.56
C ALA A 151 -2.59 -6.03 10.38
N SER A 152 -2.89 -5.04 11.22
CA SER A 152 -4.05 -5.05 12.12
C SER A 152 -4.93 -3.85 11.84
N MET A 153 -6.23 -4.06 11.73
CA MET A 153 -7.21 -2.99 11.61
C MET A 153 -7.30 -2.23 12.93
N ILE A 154 -6.87 -0.97 12.94
CA ILE A 154 -6.86 -0.09 14.12
C ILE A 154 -8.02 0.91 14.12
N THR A 155 -8.53 1.26 12.94
CA THR A 155 -9.72 2.09 12.78
C THR A 155 -10.75 1.29 11.98
N PRO A 156 -11.91 0.99 12.57
CA PRO A 156 -12.92 0.19 11.93
C PRO A 156 -13.50 0.90 10.70
N PHE A 157 -13.90 0.12 9.71
CA PHE A 157 -14.57 0.66 8.53
C PHE A 157 -16.05 0.78 8.87
N VAL A 158 -16.57 2.00 8.87
CA VAL A 158 -17.96 2.33 9.20
C VAL A 158 -18.56 3.25 8.13
N PRO A 159 -19.87 3.12 7.83
CA PRO A 159 -20.53 4.01 6.91
C PRO A 159 -20.68 5.42 7.51
N SER A 160 -20.50 6.45 6.69
CA SER A 160 -20.79 7.83 7.10
C SER A 160 -22.29 8.00 7.37
N PRO A 161 -22.69 8.91 8.28
CA PRO A 161 -24.10 9.20 8.55
C PRO A 161 -24.88 9.50 7.26
N GLY A 162 -26.04 8.86 7.08
CA GLY A 162 -26.87 9.02 5.88
C GLY A 162 -26.33 8.34 4.61
N SER A 163 -25.28 7.53 4.71
CA SER A 163 -24.65 6.82 3.59
C SER A 163 -24.43 5.34 3.93
N ASN A 164 -24.06 4.55 2.91
CA ASN A 164 -23.59 3.16 3.04
C ASN A 164 -22.09 3.05 2.69
N ARG A 165 -21.34 4.15 2.76
CA ARG A 165 -19.95 4.24 2.28
C ARG A 165 -19.02 4.72 3.39
N VAL A 166 -17.79 4.22 3.39
CA VAL A 166 -16.69 4.78 4.17
C VAL A 166 -16.21 6.06 3.49
N SER A 167 -16.39 7.22 4.11
CA SER A 167 -15.94 8.50 3.54
C SER A 167 -14.49 8.80 3.87
N ARG A 168 -13.89 9.70 3.08
CA ARG A 168 -12.56 10.26 3.35
C ARG A 168 -12.46 10.99 4.70
N SER A 169 -13.57 11.50 5.23
CA SER A 169 -13.61 12.17 6.53
C SER A 169 -13.55 11.20 7.71
N ASN A 170 -13.80 9.91 7.49
CA ASN A 170 -13.69 8.87 8.50
C ASN A 170 -13.17 7.58 7.84
N PRO A 171 -11.90 7.56 7.40
CA PRO A 171 -11.33 6.42 6.71
C PRO A 171 -11.13 5.26 7.68
N GLY A 172 -11.25 4.03 7.18
CA GLY A 172 -10.75 2.86 7.90
C GLY A 172 -9.23 2.82 7.83
N ALA A 173 -8.59 2.23 8.83
CA ALA A 173 -7.13 2.23 8.91
C ALA A 173 -6.56 0.90 9.41
N TRP A 174 -5.47 0.51 8.77
CA TRP A 174 -4.61 -0.60 9.12
C TRP A 174 -3.29 -0.08 9.67
N LEU A 175 -2.78 -0.76 10.69
CA LEU A 175 -1.43 -0.58 11.20
C LEU A 175 -0.58 -1.76 10.73
N ILE A 176 0.49 -1.46 10.01
CA ILE A 176 1.49 -2.43 9.60
C ILE A 176 2.54 -2.52 10.69
N LEU A 177 2.85 -3.74 11.10
CA LEU A 177 3.66 -4.07 12.26
C LEU A 177 4.84 -4.93 11.82
N ARG A 178 6.01 -4.62 12.38
CA ARG A 178 7.21 -5.45 12.31
C ARG A 178 7.52 -6.03 13.70
N PRO A 179 8.11 -7.23 13.79
CA PRO A 179 8.64 -7.74 15.05
C PRO A 179 9.74 -6.82 15.58
N ASN A 180 9.87 -6.72 16.90
CA ASN A 180 10.85 -5.89 17.59
C ASN A 180 11.74 -6.76 18.50
N GLY A 181 13.00 -6.94 18.09
CA GLY A 181 13.99 -7.73 18.83
C GLY A 181 13.67 -9.23 18.93
N ASP A 182 14.27 -9.90 19.92
CA ASP A 182 14.28 -11.36 20.05
C ASP A 182 13.03 -11.93 20.77
N SER A 183 12.11 -11.07 21.21
CA SER A 183 10.89 -11.52 21.90
C SER A 183 9.68 -11.57 20.96
N VAL A 184 8.99 -12.71 20.97
CA VAL A 184 7.83 -13.05 20.12
C VAL A 184 6.63 -12.09 20.30
N SER A 185 6.62 -11.26 21.36
CA SER A 185 5.45 -10.46 21.76
C SER A 185 5.57 -8.95 21.55
N SER A 186 6.74 -8.42 21.14
CA SER A 186 6.86 -6.98 20.92
C SER A 186 6.78 -6.62 19.44
N TRP A 187 5.66 -6.02 19.04
CA TRP A 187 5.43 -5.50 17.70
C TRP A 187 5.74 -4.00 17.66
N LYS A 188 6.54 -3.55 16.70
CA LYS A 188 6.78 -2.12 16.44
C LYS A 188 5.98 -1.67 15.22
N PRO A 189 5.26 -0.53 15.27
CA PRO A 189 4.60 0.02 14.11
C PRO A 189 5.62 0.40 13.03
N TRP A 190 5.31 0.06 11.78
CA TRP A 190 6.09 0.39 10.59
C TRP A 190 5.39 1.44 9.73
N GLY A 191 4.09 1.28 9.52
CA GLY A 191 3.33 2.21 8.70
C GLY A 191 1.82 2.13 8.96
N ARG A 192 1.11 3.17 8.56
CA ARG A 192 -0.35 3.27 8.67
C ARG A 192 -0.95 3.39 7.27
N LEU A 193 -1.85 2.47 6.93
CA LEU A 193 -2.61 2.49 5.68
C LEU A 193 -4.05 2.92 5.98
N GLU A 194 -4.46 4.06 5.46
CA GLU A 194 -5.85 4.50 5.46
C GLU A 194 -6.52 4.18 4.13
N ALA A 195 -7.79 3.81 4.18
CA ALA A 195 -8.59 3.52 3.01
C ALA A 195 -10.04 4.00 3.16
N TRP A 196 -10.61 4.48 2.06
CA TRP A 196 -11.99 4.96 1.99
C TRP A 196 -12.57 4.79 0.58
N ARG A 197 -13.90 4.92 0.45
CA ARG A 197 -14.58 4.87 -0.85
C ARG A 197 -14.88 6.27 -1.34
N GLU A 198 -14.12 6.71 -2.34
CA GLU A 198 -14.31 7.99 -2.99
C GLU A 198 -15.45 7.93 -4.02
N ARG A 199 -16.27 8.99 -4.05
CA ARG A 199 -17.38 9.12 -4.98
C ARG A 199 -16.88 9.71 -6.29
N GLY A 200 -17.19 9.04 -7.40
CA GLY A 200 -16.91 9.53 -8.75
C GLY A 200 -17.86 8.90 -9.78
N PRO A 201 -17.67 9.19 -11.09
CA PRO A 201 -18.39 8.52 -12.17
C PRO A 201 -18.28 7.00 -12.08
N VAL A 202 -17.11 6.53 -11.66
CA VAL A 202 -16.88 5.19 -11.11
C VAL A 202 -16.36 5.39 -9.70
N ASP A 203 -16.97 4.72 -8.71
CA ASP A 203 -16.48 4.78 -7.33
C ASP A 203 -15.02 4.29 -7.27
N GLY A 204 -14.20 4.98 -6.48
CA GLY A 204 -12.78 4.70 -6.30
C GLY A 204 -12.45 4.24 -4.89
N LEU A 205 -11.46 3.36 -4.73
CA LEU A 205 -10.81 3.09 -3.45
C LEU A 205 -9.69 4.11 -3.27
N GLY A 206 -9.96 5.12 -2.45
CA GLY A 206 -8.95 6.06 -2.00
C GLY A 206 -8.07 5.41 -0.95
N HIS A 207 -6.77 5.64 -1.02
CA HIS A 207 -5.81 5.09 -0.08
C HIS A 207 -4.71 6.10 0.24
N LYS A 208 -4.16 6.01 1.45
CA LYS A 208 -3.04 6.81 1.92
C LYS A 208 -2.16 5.96 2.83
N PHE A 209 -0.88 5.86 2.53
CA PHE A 209 0.09 5.14 3.34
C PHE A 209 1.14 6.09 3.90
N GLU A 210 1.33 6.03 5.21
CA GLU A 210 2.28 6.83 5.96
C GLU A 210 3.26 5.95 6.72
N LEU A 211 4.55 6.27 6.66
CA LEU A 211 5.54 5.65 7.53
C LEU A 211 5.43 6.26 8.92
N VAL A 212 5.39 5.40 9.95
CA VAL A 212 5.36 5.86 11.35
C VAL A 212 6.75 6.34 11.75
N THR A 213 6.85 7.56 12.26
CA THR A 213 8.10 8.09 12.84
C THR A 213 8.19 7.74 14.32
N ASP A 214 9.38 7.82 14.91
CA ASP A 214 9.57 7.53 16.34
C ASP A 214 8.82 8.52 17.26
N ASN A 215 8.24 9.60 16.72
CA ASN A 215 7.40 10.57 17.42
C ASN A 215 5.93 10.11 17.62
N GLY A 216 5.58 8.89 17.21
CA GLY A 216 4.26 8.26 17.45
C GLY A 216 3.32 8.24 16.23
N LEU A 217 2.12 7.65 16.41
CA LEU A 217 1.13 7.35 15.35
C LEU A 217 0.47 8.57 14.69
N THR A 218 0.71 9.78 15.21
CA THR A 218 0.12 11.04 14.74
C THR A 218 1.07 11.86 13.86
N SER A 219 2.34 11.46 13.78
CA SER A 219 3.38 12.10 12.97
C SER A 219 3.94 11.08 11.99
N GLY A 220 3.23 10.89 10.86
CA GLY A 220 3.64 9.99 9.79
C GLY A 220 4.16 10.74 8.57
N ILE A 221 5.06 10.12 7.81
CA ILE A 221 5.52 10.67 6.52
C ILE A 221 4.68 10.02 5.41
N PRO A 222 3.83 10.76 4.68
CA PRO A 222 3.05 10.20 3.58
C PRO A 222 3.98 9.81 2.43
N ILE A 223 3.99 8.54 2.08
CA ILE A 223 4.85 8.00 1.00
C ILE A 223 4.06 7.44 -0.16
N ALA A 224 2.76 7.18 0.01
CA ALA A 224 1.86 6.83 -1.07
C ALA A 224 0.46 7.37 -0.81
N GLN A 225 -0.16 7.94 -1.84
CA GLN A 225 -1.55 8.33 -1.79
C GLN A 225 -2.11 8.26 -3.20
N GLY A 226 -3.33 7.75 -3.34
CA GLY A 226 -3.93 7.61 -4.65
C GLY A 226 -5.36 7.10 -4.59
N THR A 227 -5.88 6.77 -5.76
CA THR A 227 -7.22 6.21 -5.92
C THR A 227 -7.19 5.20 -7.04
N MET A 228 -7.80 4.04 -6.81
CA MET A 228 -7.95 2.98 -7.81
C MET A 228 -9.43 2.66 -8.03
N SER A 229 -9.79 2.01 -9.14
CA SER A 229 -11.19 1.73 -9.46
C SER A 229 -11.74 0.62 -8.57
N VAL A 230 -12.88 0.84 -7.89
CA VAL A 230 -13.52 -0.25 -7.12
C VAL A 230 -14.00 -1.38 -8.04
N LYS A 231 -14.40 -1.07 -9.28
CA LYS A 231 -14.93 -2.06 -10.23
C LYS A 231 -13.83 -2.86 -10.94
N LYS A 232 -12.76 -2.18 -11.36
CA LYS A 232 -11.69 -2.78 -12.16
C LYS A 232 -10.47 -3.19 -11.34
N GLY A 233 -10.34 -2.70 -10.11
CA GLY A 233 -9.10 -2.78 -9.36
C GLY A 233 -8.06 -1.78 -9.89
N GLY A 234 -6.79 -2.09 -9.65
CA GLY A 234 -5.66 -1.30 -10.10
C GLY A 234 -4.36 -1.77 -9.44
N ASN A 235 -3.35 -0.89 -9.47
CA ASN A 235 -2.08 -1.15 -8.82
C ASN A 235 -1.84 -0.11 -7.73
N PHE A 236 -1.44 -0.57 -6.55
CA PHE A 236 -0.92 0.25 -5.47
C PHE A 236 0.60 0.39 -5.64
N TYR A 237 1.11 1.62 -5.67
CA TYR A 237 2.54 1.88 -5.84
C TYR A 237 3.10 2.75 -4.72
N ILE A 238 4.34 2.45 -4.34
CA ILE A 238 5.17 3.32 -3.51
C ILE A 238 6.44 3.62 -4.29
N ASN A 239 6.76 4.92 -4.39
CA ASN A 239 7.98 5.40 -5.01
C ASN A 239 8.76 6.27 -4.01
N ASN A 240 10.08 6.23 -4.10
CA ASN A 240 10.92 7.12 -3.31
C ASN A 240 11.00 8.48 -4.00
N LEU A 241 10.28 9.47 -3.46
CA LEU A 241 10.23 10.82 -4.03
C LEU A 241 11.54 11.60 -3.89
N ILE A 242 12.40 11.24 -2.94
CA ILE A 242 13.64 11.98 -2.65
C ILE A 242 14.79 11.49 -3.54
N LYS A 243 14.97 10.17 -3.64
CA LYS A 243 16.08 9.57 -4.41
C LYS A 243 15.69 9.16 -5.83
N GLY A 244 14.39 9.21 -6.15
CA GLY A 244 13.84 8.56 -7.33
C GLY A 244 13.92 7.03 -7.20
N GLY A 245 12.91 6.33 -7.70
CA GLY A 245 12.96 4.87 -7.80
C GLY A 245 11.76 4.16 -7.21
N PHE A 246 11.55 2.96 -7.73
CA PHE A 246 10.48 2.05 -7.36
C PHE A 246 10.77 1.41 -5.99
N VAL A 247 9.79 1.46 -5.08
CA VAL A 247 9.87 0.80 -3.78
C VAL A 247 9.06 -0.49 -3.82
N MET A 248 7.75 -0.36 -4.08
CA MET A 248 6.87 -1.49 -4.23
C MET A 248 5.72 -1.22 -5.21
N GLY A 249 5.16 -2.30 -5.73
CA GLY A 249 3.93 -2.33 -6.51
C GLY A 249 3.11 -3.53 -6.06
N SER A 250 1.80 -3.37 -5.97
CA SER A 250 0.88 -4.46 -5.66
C SER A 250 -0.35 -4.40 -6.56
N SER A 251 -0.71 -5.53 -7.17
CA SER A 251 -1.98 -5.65 -7.91
C SER A 251 -3.15 -5.85 -6.94
N VAL A 252 -4.23 -5.13 -7.18
CA VAL A 252 -5.46 -5.21 -6.39
C VAL A 252 -6.63 -5.43 -7.34
N GLU A 253 -7.38 -6.51 -7.13
CA GLU A 253 -8.54 -6.84 -7.96
C GLU A 253 -9.78 -6.04 -7.57
N GLY A 254 -10.70 -5.90 -8.53
CA GLY A 254 -11.98 -5.22 -8.32
C GLY A 254 -12.87 -5.93 -7.28
N GLU A 255 -13.78 -5.18 -6.67
CA GLU A 255 -14.77 -5.68 -5.71
C GLU A 255 -15.51 -6.92 -6.26
N GLY A 256 -15.59 -7.97 -5.44
CA GLY A 256 -16.33 -9.19 -5.76
C GLY A 256 -15.60 -10.17 -6.69
N ARG A 257 -14.35 -9.89 -7.04
CA ARG A 257 -13.47 -10.81 -7.79
C ARG A 257 -12.60 -11.60 -6.82
N VAL A 258 -12.12 -12.75 -7.28
CA VAL A 258 -11.08 -13.52 -6.59
C VAL A 258 -9.76 -12.77 -6.72
N SER A 259 -9.20 -12.30 -5.62
CA SER A 259 -7.93 -11.58 -5.63
C SER A 259 -6.74 -12.51 -5.39
N LYS A 260 -5.68 -12.34 -6.17
CA LYS A 260 -4.37 -12.98 -5.95
C LYS A 260 -3.27 -11.92 -6.07
N PRO A 261 -3.04 -11.12 -5.01
CA PRO A 261 -2.12 -9.99 -5.10
C PRO A 261 -0.73 -10.42 -5.58
N MET A 262 -0.22 -9.74 -6.59
CA MET A 262 1.16 -9.83 -7.05
C MET A 262 1.91 -8.63 -6.50
N VAL A 263 2.95 -8.88 -5.72
CA VAL A 263 3.76 -7.88 -5.03
C VAL A 263 5.13 -7.83 -5.69
N GLN A 264 5.50 -6.66 -6.15
CA GLN A 264 6.84 -6.37 -6.65
C GLN A 264 7.53 -5.45 -5.65
N VAL A 265 8.76 -5.77 -5.26
CA VAL A 265 9.55 -4.97 -4.32
C VAL A 265 10.94 -4.73 -4.89
N GLY A 266 11.39 -3.48 -4.92
CA GLY A 266 12.75 -3.15 -5.36
C GLY A 266 13.77 -3.79 -4.42
N VAL A 267 14.75 -4.53 -4.97
CA VAL A 267 15.75 -5.28 -4.18
C VAL A 267 16.51 -4.37 -3.21
N ARG A 268 16.77 -3.12 -3.60
CA ARG A 268 17.42 -2.09 -2.77
C ARG A 268 16.68 -1.77 -1.45
N HIS A 269 15.40 -2.14 -1.35
CA HIS A 269 14.53 -1.89 -0.20
C HIS A 269 14.33 -3.13 0.68
N VAL A 270 14.98 -4.25 0.35
CA VAL A 270 14.88 -5.52 1.09
C VAL A 270 16.27 -5.93 1.56
N THR A 271 16.53 -5.81 2.86
CA THR A 271 17.79 -6.28 3.47
C THR A 271 17.68 -7.68 4.05
N CYS A 272 16.46 -8.07 4.44
CA CYS A 272 16.15 -9.41 4.92
C CYS A 272 14.73 -9.83 4.50
N MET A 273 14.38 -11.11 4.70
CA MET A 273 13.05 -11.62 4.34
C MET A 273 11.91 -10.96 5.13
N ALA A 274 12.17 -10.50 6.36
CA ALA A 274 11.18 -9.75 7.14
C ALA A 274 10.83 -8.39 6.48
N ASP A 275 11.78 -7.73 5.82
CA ASP A 275 11.49 -6.50 5.07
C ASP A 275 10.54 -6.78 3.90
N ALA A 276 10.77 -7.88 3.17
CA ALA A 276 9.87 -8.31 2.11
C ALA A 276 8.47 -8.62 2.65
N ALA A 277 8.39 -9.28 3.81
CA ALA A 277 7.13 -9.60 4.47
C ALA A 277 6.30 -8.34 4.83
N LEU A 278 6.94 -7.21 5.14
CA LEU A 278 6.23 -5.94 5.38
C LEU A 278 5.49 -5.43 4.14
N PHE A 279 6.12 -5.53 2.97
CA PHE A 279 5.47 -5.15 1.71
C PHE A 279 4.38 -6.16 1.31
N VAL A 280 4.60 -7.45 1.59
CA VAL A 280 3.60 -8.52 1.36
C VAL A 280 2.37 -8.31 2.24
N VAL A 281 2.54 -8.01 3.53
CA VAL A 281 1.40 -7.79 4.43
C VAL A 281 0.68 -6.47 4.13
N LEU A 282 1.40 -5.43 3.71
CA LEU A 282 0.81 -4.18 3.24
C LEU A 282 -0.04 -4.41 1.97
N SER A 283 0.45 -5.24 1.05
CA SER A 283 -0.32 -5.67 -0.13
C SER A 283 -1.61 -6.37 0.27
N ALA A 284 -1.58 -7.24 1.28
CA ALA A 284 -2.79 -7.88 1.77
C ALA A 284 -3.76 -6.88 2.41
N ALA A 285 -3.24 -5.90 3.17
CA ALA A 285 -4.07 -4.87 3.81
C ALA A 285 -4.79 -3.97 2.79
N ILE A 286 -4.12 -3.57 1.70
CA ILE A 286 -4.77 -2.78 0.63
C ILE A 286 -5.79 -3.61 -0.15
N ASP A 287 -5.51 -4.89 -0.38
CA ASP A 287 -6.44 -5.81 -1.05
C ASP A 287 -7.70 -6.04 -0.19
N LEU A 288 -7.53 -6.36 1.09
CA LEU A 288 -8.64 -6.49 2.04
C LEU A 288 -9.42 -5.17 2.19
N SER A 289 -8.79 -4.02 1.93
CA SER A 289 -9.47 -2.72 1.95
C SER A 289 -10.46 -2.54 0.80
N MET A 290 -10.32 -3.26 -0.32
CA MET A 290 -11.35 -3.29 -1.37
C MET A 290 -12.65 -3.92 -0.84
N ASP A 291 -12.53 -5.01 -0.10
CA ASP A 291 -13.67 -5.65 0.57
C ASP A 291 -14.17 -4.81 1.77
N ALA A 292 -13.26 -4.22 2.56
CA ALA A 292 -13.62 -3.40 3.72
C ALA A 292 -14.33 -2.09 3.36
N CYS A 293 -14.12 -1.56 2.14
CA CYS A 293 -14.77 -0.35 1.64
C CYS A 293 -16.05 -0.61 0.83
N ARG A 294 -16.46 -1.87 0.61
CA ARG A 294 -17.73 -2.19 -0.08
C ARG A 294 -18.92 -1.49 0.55
N LEU A 295 -19.99 -1.27 -0.22
CA LEU A 295 -21.21 -0.72 0.34
C LEU A 295 -21.71 -1.54 1.52
N PHE A 296 -22.12 -0.90 2.61
CA PHE A 296 -22.69 -1.57 3.78
C PHE A 296 -24.08 -2.15 3.54
N SER A 297 -24.70 -1.82 2.39
CA SER A 297 -25.87 -2.53 1.88
C SER A 297 -25.54 -3.92 1.32
N HIS A 298 -24.26 -4.20 1.02
CA HIS A 298 -23.80 -5.48 0.51
C HIS A 298 -23.21 -6.32 1.65
N LYS A 299 -23.55 -7.61 1.67
CA LYS A 299 -22.92 -8.56 2.59
C LYS A 299 -21.50 -8.88 2.12
N LEU A 300 -20.60 -9.00 3.08
CA LEU A 300 -19.28 -9.58 2.83
C LEU A 300 -19.40 -11.09 2.61
N ARG A 301 -18.36 -11.66 2.00
CA ARG A 301 -18.27 -13.10 1.83
C ARG A 301 -18.05 -13.80 3.18
N LYS A 302 -18.32 -15.12 3.23
CA LYS A 302 -18.35 -15.87 4.49
C LYS A 302 -16.98 -15.99 5.16
N GLU A 303 -15.90 -15.89 4.40
CA GLU A 303 -14.51 -15.98 4.88
C GLU A 303 -14.18 -14.82 5.84
N PHE A 304 -14.92 -13.72 5.75
CA PHE A 304 -14.82 -12.57 6.67
C PHE A 304 -15.72 -12.70 7.92
N CYS A 305 -16.54 -13.75 7.99
CA CYS A 305 -17.43 -14.06 9.09
C CYS A 305 -16.92 -15.32 9.79
N HIS A 306 -16.13 -15.15 10.86
CA HIS A 306 -16.01 -16.21 11.85
C HIS A 306 -17.22 -16.10 12.78
N ASP A 307 -18.25 -16.92 12.52
CA ASP A 307 -19.11 -17.38 13.60
C ASP A 307 -18.28 -18.42 14.37
N GLU A 308 -18.24 -18.31 15.70
CA GLU A 308 -17.49 -19.23 16.57
C GLU A 308 -17.91 -20.67 16.31
N GLN A 309 -17.13 -21.37 15.49
CA GLN A 309 -17.18 -22.82 15.33
C GLN A 309 -15.91 -23.43 15.94
N GLU A 310 -15.60 -23.03 17.17
CA GLU A 310 -14.73 -23.75 18.09
C GLU A 310 -15.40 -23.77 19.47
N SER A 311 -16.52 -24.50 19.56
CA SER A 311 -17.11 -24.91 20.83
C SER A 311 -17.76 -26.28 20.72
N PHE A 312 -17.11 -27.22 20.05
CA PHE A 312 -17.32 -28.66 20.24
C PHE A 312 -16.01 -29.37 19.93
N PHE A 313 -15.21 -29.61 20.98
CA PHE A 313 -14.64 -30.91 21.36
C PHE A 313 -13.92 -30.74 22.70
#